data_AF-A0A0R3Q651-F1
#
_entry.id   AF-A0A0R3Q651-F1
#
_cell.length_a   1.000
_cell.length_b   1.000
_cell.length_c   1.000
_cell.angle_alpha   90.00
_cell.angle_beta   90.00
_cell.angle_gamma   90.00
#
_symmetry.space_group_name_H-M   'P 1'
#
loop_
_entity.id
_entity.type
_entity.pdbx_description
1 polymer ?
#
loop_
_entity_poly.entity_id
_entity_poly.type
_entity_poly.pdbx_seq_one_letter_code
_entity_poly.pdbx_strand_id
1 'polypeptide(L)'
;MSFEVLSSVLAQYSAPKIDCHDGTLRVLLVILHDFPELLCEYHIVICDTIPPNCVQLRNLVLSAYPKNMRLPDPFGSNLKVDSLLEMTQEPKMNINMAAIIPPDLRTQLDDYLNTRSSVDFHANLPSLLQVSNIAGSKYNTTVMNAVVIYVGMRAIQAIHEKQQCITMTTIAHTAYMDIFQNLAVSLCTEGRYLLFNAIANQLRYPNSHTHYFSCTLLYLFLEANTEVIQEQITRILFERLVALRPHPWGLLITFIELIKNPSYSFWKHEFVRCAPEIERLFQSVANSCMGSNARHINANAPHTSQLPAGSSPQTIQQ
;
A
#
# COMPACT_ATOMS: atom_id res chain seq x y z
N MET A 1 6.16 8.10 -16.85
CA MET A 1 5.02 9.02 -16.95
C MET A 1 5.16 9.89 -15.70
N SER A 2 5.48 11.17 -15.87
CA SER A 2 5.90 12.07 -14.80
C SER A 2 4.73 12.52 -13.91
N PHE A 3 5.01 13.07 -12.73
CA PHE A 3 4.02 13.75 -11.88
C PHE A 3 3.22 14.85 -12.62
N GLU A 4 3.78 15.47 -13.65
CA GLU A 4 3.08 16.44 -14.51
C GLU A 4 1.86 15.82 -15.23
N VAL A 5 1.93 14.52 -15.56
CA VAL A 5 0.79 13.79 -16.15
C VAL A 5 -0.26 13.42 -15.11
N LEU A 6 0.08 13.42 -13.81
CA LEU A 6 -0.92 13.21 -12.75
C LEU A 6 -1.94 14.35 -12.72
N SER A 7 -1.50 15.59 -12.99
CA SER A 7 -2.38 16.76 -13.10
C SER A 7 -3.40 16.60 -14.24
N SER A 8 -2.97 16.08 -15.40
CA SER A 8 -3.88 15.84 -16.53
C SER A 8 -4.80 14.62 -16.34
N VAL A 9 -4.35 13.59 -15.60
CA VAL A 9 -5.19 12.45 -15.20
C VAL A 9 -6.24 12.85 -14.15
N LEU A 10 -5.90 13.74 -13.21
CA LEU A 10 -6.85 14.33 -12.28
C LEU A 10 -7.87 15.23 -13.00
N ALA A 11 -7.46 15.89 -14.09
CA ALA A 11 -8.35 16.69 -14.94
C ALA A 11 -9.25 15.85 -15.88
N GLN A 12 -8.86 14.62 -16.22
CA GLN A 12 -9.60 13.70 -17.12
C GLN A 12 -10.74 12.92 -16.45
N TYR A 13 -11.09 13.22 -15.20
CA TYR A 13 -12.21 12.60 -14.48
C TYR A 13 -13.62 12.93 -15.03
N SER A 14 -13.75 13.40 -16.27
CA SER A 14 -15.01 13.80 -16.87
C SER A 14 -15.38 13.01 -18.14
N ALA A 15 -16.47 12.22 -18.01
CA ALA A 15 -17.35 11.59 -19.02
C ALA A 15 -17.02 10.14 -19.50
N PRO A 16 -18.02 9.34 -19.96
CA PRO A 16 -19.35 9.05 -19.41
C PRO A 16 -19.56 7.51 -19.30
N LYS A 17 -19.38 6.92 -18.11
CA LYS A 17 -19.77 5.52 -17.76
C LYS A 17 -20.34 5.44 -16.33
N ILE A 18 -21.03 6.50 -15.91
CA ILE A 18 -21.28 6.82 -14.51
C ILE A 18 -22.23 5.80 -13.84
N ASP A 19 -23.23 5.28 -14.54
CA ASP A 19 -24.23 4.40 -13.91
C ASP A 19 -23.70 3.01 -13.53
N CYS A 20 -22.88 2.37 -14.39
CA CYS A 20 -22.29 1.06 -14.09
C CYS A 20 -21.18 1.17 -13.03
N HIS A 21 -20.41 2.27 -13.05
CA HIS A 21 -19.41 2.55 -12.04
C HIS A 21 -20.06 2.77 -10.66
N ASP A 22 -21.11 3.59 -10.59
CA ASP A 22 -21.82 3.85 -9.33
C ASP A 22 -22.56 2.61 -8.81
N GLY A 23 -23.15 1.81 -9.71
CA GLY A 23 -23.73 0.51 -9.35
C GLY A 23 -22.69 -0.46 -8.76
N THR A 24 -21.53 -0.59 -9.42
CA THR A 24 -20.43 -1.44 -8.93
C THR A 24 -19.90 -0.95 -7.59
N LEU A 25 -19.75 0.37 -7.42
CA LEU A 25 -19.31 0.99 -6.17
C LEU A 25 -20.29 0.68 -5.03
N ARG A 26 -21.60 0.84 -5.26
CA ARG A 26 -22.64 0.54 -4.26
C ARG A 26 -22.63 -0.93 -3.85
N VAL A 27 -22.51 -1.84 -4.82
CA VAL A 27 -22.42 -3.29 -4.53
C VAL A 27 -21.18 -3.58 -3.70
N LEU A 28 -20.02 -3.05 -4.08
CA LEU A 28 -18.78 -3.22 -3.32
C LEU A 28 -18.88 -2.63 -1.91
N LEU A 29 -19.53 -1.48 -1.73
CA LEU A 29 -19.75 -0.89 -0.40
C LEU A 29 -20.61 -1.79 0.49
N VAL A 30 -21.68 -2.38 -0.05
CA VAL A 30 -22.50 -3.36 0.68
C VAL A 30 -21.67 -4.57 1.07
N ILE A 31 -20.88 -5.13 0.14
CA ILE A 31 -20.00 -6.27 0.45
C ILE A 31 -18.95 -5.88 1.50
N LEU A 32 -18.35 -4.69 1.42
CA LEU A 32 -17.36 -4.23 2.40
C LEU A 32 -17.96 -4.12 3.80
N HIS A 33 -19.20 -3.65 3.91
CA HIS A 33 -19.89 -3.50 5.19
C HIS A 33 -20.35 -4.86 5.74
N ASP A 34 -21.02 -5.68 4.93
CA ASP A 34 -21.70 -6.89 5.38
C ASP A 34 -20.82 -8.14 5.31
N PHE A 35 -19.86 -8.21 4.38
CA PHE A 35 -19.02 -9.38 4.10
C PHE A 35 -17.56 -9.01 3.73
N PRO A 36 -16.84 -8.22 4.55
CA PRO A 36 -15.48 -7.78 4.24
C PRO A 36 -14.50 -8.95 4.03
N GLU A 37 -14.69 -10.08 4.71
CA GLU A 37 -13.85 -11.27 4.56
C GLU A 37 -13.86 -11.81 3.12
N LEU A 38 -14.97 -11.70 2.39
CA LEU A 38 -15.04 -12.08 0.98
C LEU A 38 -14.07 -11.23 0.14
N LEU A 39 -14.05 -9.92 0.38
CA LEU A 39 -13.10 -9.03 -0.29
C LEU A 39 -11.66 -9.33 0.15
N CYS A 40 -11.42 -9.65 1.42
CA CYS A 40 -10.09 -10.02 1.92
C CYS A 40 -9.54 -11.27 1.22
N GLU A 41 -10.33 -12.34 1.15
CA GLU A 41 -9.91 -13.65 0.65
C GLU A 41 -9.72 -13.65 -0.87
N TYR A 42 -10.58 -12.93 -1.60
CA TYR A 42 -10.55 -12.88 -3.08
C TYR A 42 -9.93 -11.61 -3.66
N HIS A 43 -9.29 -10.76 -2.84
CA HIS A 43 -8.78 -9.45 -3.27
C HIS A 43 -7.88 -9.54 -4.51
N ILE A 44 -7.05 -10.58 -4.67
CA ILE A 44 -6.16 -10.69 -5.84
C ILE A 44 -6.97 -10.85 -7.11
N VAL A 45 -7.90 -11.82 -7.13
CA VAL A 45 -8.73 -12.10 -8.29
C VAL A 45 -9.60 -10.88 -8.63
N ILE A 46 -10.20 -10.25 -7.62
CA ILE A 46 -11.01 -9.05 -7.80
C ILE A 46 -10.16 -7.90 -8.36
N CYS A 47 -9.01 -7.60 -7.75
CA CYS A 47 -8.11 -6.53 -8.19
C CYS A 47 -7.48 -6.76 -9.57
N ASP A 48 -7.42 -8.00 -10.04
CA ASP A 48 -6.95 -8.35 -11.39
C ASP A 48 -8.00 -8.02 -12.47
N THR A 49 -9.28 -8.06 -12.10
CA THR A 49 -10.39 -7.63 -12.99
C THR A 49 -10.60 -6.12 -13.02
N ILE A 50 -10.11 -5.40 -12.01
CA ILE A 50 -10.26 -3.94 -11.89
C ILE A 50 -9.05 -3.25 -12.53
N PRO A 51 -9.25 -2.40 -13.57
CA PRO A 51 -8.16 -1.64 -14.18
C PRO A 51 -7.35 -0.82 -13.14
N PRO A 52 -6.02 -0.68 -13.28
CA PRO A 52 -5.19 0.03 -12.30
C PRO A 52 -5.61 1.49 -12.05
N ASN A 53 -6.17 2.15 -13.05
CA ASN A 53 -6.68 3.53 -12.98
C ASN A 53 -8.00 3.68 -12.21
N CYS A 54 -8.72 2.59 -11.94
CA CYS A 54 -9.93 2.58 -11.09
C CYS A 54 -9.55 2.57 -9.60
N VAL A 55 -8.81 3.58 -9.17
CA VAL A 55 -8.15 3.65 -7.86
C VAL A 55 -9.14 3.50 -6.70
N GLN A 56 -10.29 4.18 -6.74
CA GLN A 56 -11.29 4.12 -5.67
C GLN A 56 -11.86 2.70 -5.49
N LEU A 57 -12.18 2.00 -6.59
CA LEU A 57 -12.72 0.64 -6.54
C LEU A 57 -11.68 -0.32 -5.95
N ARG A 58 -10.41 -0.20 -6.36
CA ARG A 58 -9.32 -1.02 -5.80
C ARG A 58 -9.11 -0.71 -4.32
N ASN A 59 -9.07 0.57 -3.95
CA ASN A 59 -8.94 0.97 -2.54
C ASN A 59 -10.06 0.37 -1.69
N LEU A 60 -11.30 0.38 -2.16
CA LEU A 60 -12.41 -0.22 -1.44
C LEU A 60 -12.16 -1.71 -1.15
N VAL A 61 -11.77 -2.48 -2.16
CA VAL A 61 -11.44 -3.91 -2.01
C VAL A 61 -10.26 -4.11 -1.05
N LEU A 62 -9.20 -3.32 -1.22
CA LEU A 62 -7.95 -3.43 -0.44
C LEU A 62 -8.06 -2.88 0.98
N SER A 63 -9.07 -2.07 1.27
CA SER A 63 -9.42 -1.57 2.59
C SER A 63 -10.25 -2.56 3.41
N ALA A 64 -10.70 -3.68 2.83
CA ALA A 64 -11.40 -4.71 3.58
C ALA A 64 -10.47 -5.41 4.58
N TYR A 65 -10.99 -5.70 5.78
CA TYR A 65 -10.28 -6.42 6.84
C TYR A 65 -11.25 -7.29 7.66
N PRO A 66 -10.77 -8.35 8.35
CA PRO A 66 -11.63 -9.24 9.14
C PRO A 66 -12.40 -8.48 10.23
N LYS A 67 -13.71 -8.75 10.40
CA LYS A 67 -14.58 -8.01 11.33
C LYS A 67 -14.13 -8.04 12.80
N ASN A 68 -13.42 -9.10 13.20
CA ASN A 68 -12.91 -9.27 14.55
C ASN A 68 -11.57 -8.57 14.81
N MET A 69 -10.97 -7.94 13.79
CA MET A 69 -9.73 -7.19 13.91
C MET A 69 -10.01 -5.74 14.30
N ARG A 70 -9.22 -5.21 15.25
CA ARG A 70 -9.19 -3.78 15.56
C ARG A 70 -7.98 -3.16 14.90
N LEU A 71 -8.21 -2.33 13.90
CA LEU A 71 -7.11 -1.63 13.22
C LEU A 71 -6.50 -0.58 14.16
N PRO A 72 -5.17 -0.62 14.38
CA PRO A 72 -4.47 0.48 15.06
C PRO A 72 -4.61 1.76 14.25
N ASP A 73 -4.72 2.91 14.90
CA ASP A 73 -4.72 4.20 14.21
C ASP A 73 -3.36 4.45 13.53
N PRO A 74 -3.29 4.55 12.18
CA PRO A 74 -2.04 4.83 11.47
C PRO A 74 -1.37 6.15 11.89
N PHE A 75 -2.12 7.09 12.44
CA PHE A 75 -1.62 8.40 12.85
C PHE A 75 -1.29 8.47 14.36
N GLY A 76 -1.41 7.35 15.09
CA GLY A 76 -1.05 7.26 16.49
C GLY A 76 0.46 7.47 16.70
N SER A 77 0.84 8.41 17.57
CA SER A 77 2.24 8.79 17.82
C SER A 77 3.12 7.67 18.40
N ASN A 78 2.53 6.61 18.94
CA ASN A 78 3.22 5.48 19.57
C ASN A 78 3.08 4.14 18.82
N LEU A 79 2.61 4.16 17.56
CA LEU A 79 2.42 2.91 16.80
C LEU A 79 3.78 2.31 16.42
N LYS A 80 4.11 1.17 17.04
CA LYS A 80 5.26 0.34 16.68
C LYS A 80 4.78 -0.81 15.81
N VAL A 81 4.80 -0.60 14.50
CA VAL A 81 4.31 -1.56 13.50
C VAL A 81 4.95 -2.94 13.69
N ASP A 82 6.26 -2.99 13.92
CA ASP A 82 7.04 -4.22 14.12
C ASP A 82 6.63 -5.02 15.37
N SER A 83 5.92 -4.40 16.31
CA SER A 83 5.47 -5.04 17.55
C SER A 83 4.06 -5.62 17.49
N LEU A 84 3.32 -5.39 16.40
CA LEU A 84 1.98 -5.92 16.22
C LEU A 84 2.05 -7.42 15.95
N LEU A 85 1.37 -8.22 16.77
CA LEU A 85 1.35 -9.68 16.61
C LEU A 85 0.77 -10.07 15.25
N GLU A 86 -0.24 -9.33 14.79
CA GLU A 86 -0.89 -9.51 13.50
C GLU A 86 0.09 -9.46 12.32
N MET A 87 1.18 -8.70 12.43
CA MET A 87 2.22 -8.61 11.39
C MET A 87 3.04 -9.88 11.20
N THR A 88 2.87 -10.88 12.06
CA THR A 88 3.49 -12.20 11.91
C THR A 88 2.53 -13.23 11.32
N GLN A 89 1.24 -12.89 11.20
CA GLN A 89 0.19 -13.81 10.77
C GLN A 89 -0.08 -13.68 9.27
N GLU A 90 -0.13 -14.81 8.56
CA GLU A 90 -0.49 -14.82 7.15
C GLU A 90 -1.98 -14.49 6.95
N PRO A 91 -2.30 -13.65 5.95
CA PRO A 91 -3.69 -13.37 5.61
C PRO A 91 -4.33 -14.58 4.94
N LYS A 92 -5.63 -14.79 5.18
CA LYS A 92 -6.42 -15.77 4.41
C LYS A 92 -6.56 -15.27 2.98
N MET A 93 -6.27 -16.16 2.02
CA MET A 93 -6.34 -15.86 0.59
C MET A 93 -6.77 -17.10 -0.18
N ASN A 94 -7.62 -16.89 -1.19
CA ASN A 94 -8.02 -17.94 -2.11
C ASN A 94 -7.48 -17.64 -3.52
N ILE A 95 -6.35 -18.27 -3.84
CA ILE A 95 -5.68 -18.10 -5.12
C ILE A 95 -5.00 -19.40 -5.55
N ASN A 96 -5.25 -19.81 -6.79
CA ASN A 96 -4.57 -20.95 -7.39
C ASN A 96 -3.38 -20.48 -8.23
N MET A 97 -2.22 -20.28 -7.58
CA MET A 97 -0.99 -19.86 -8.27
C MET A 97 -0.60 -20.79 -9.42
N ALA A 98 -0.87 -22.10 -9.29
CA ALA A 98 -0.54 -23.10 -10.30
C ALA A 98 -1.37 -22.95 -11.59
N ALA A 99 -2.57 -22.34 -11.50
CA ALA A 99 -3.39 -22.04 -12.66
C ALA A 99 -3.00 -20.71 -13.35
N ILE A 100 -2.28 -19.83 -12.65
CA ILE A 100 -1.96 -18.49 -13.14
C ILE A 100 -0.53 -18.41 -13.68
N ILE A 101 0.45 -18.93 -12.94
CA ILE A 101 1.86 -18.88 -13.33
C ILE A 101 2.15 -20.06 -14.25
N PRO A 102 2.63 -19.83 -15.49
CA PRO A 102 3.00 -20.91 -16.40
C PRO A 102 3.95 -21.92 -15.73
N PRO A 103 3.77 -23.24 -15.90
CA PRO A 103 4.57 -24.25 -15.20
C PRO A 103 6.08 -24.06 -15.37
N ASP A 104 6.54 -23.80 -16.59
CA ASP A 104 7.97 -23.60 -16.89
C ASP A 104 8.54 -22.37 -16.19
N LEU A 105 7.76 -21.28 -16.11
CA LEU A 105 8.15 -20.07 -15.40
C LEU A 105 8.22 -20.33 -13.90
N ARG A 106 7.24 -21.07 -13.35
CA ARG A 106 7.21 -21.40 -11.92
C ARG A 106 8.39 -22.28 -11.53
N THR A 107 8.71 -23.31 -12.31
CA THR A 107 9.86 -24.20 -12.04
C THR A 107 11.17 -23.43 -12.05
N GLN A 108 11.42 -22.61 -13.07
CA GLN A 108 12.65 -21.80 -13.13
C GLN A 108 12.72 -20.77 -11.98
N LEU A 109 11.57 -20.20 -11.59
CA LEU A 109 11.48 -19.30 -10.45
C LEU A 109 11.81 -20.02 -9.15
N ASP A 110 11.22 -21.20 -8.90
CA ASP A 110 11.51 -22.00 -7.71
C ASP A 110 12.99 -22.42 -7.64
N ASP A 111 13.56 -22.86 -8.76
CA ASP A 111 14.97 -23.20 -8.84
C ASP A 111 15.84 -22.00 -8.45
N TYR A 112 15.58 -20.82 -9.03
CA TYR A 112 16.32 -19.61 -8.69
C TYR A 112 16.15 -19.19 -7.23
N LEU A 113 14.93 -19.24 -6.69
CA LEU A 113 14.65 -18.85 -5.30
C LEU A 113 15.34 -19.79 -4.29
N ASN A 114 15.48 -21.07 -4.64
CA ASN A 114 16.12 -22.07 -3.79
C ASN A 114 17.65 -22.07 -3.87
N THR A 115 18.22 -21.90 -5.06
CA THR A 115 19.67 -22.07 -5.29
C THR A 115 20.43 -20.75 -5.51
N ARG A 116 19.73 -19.68 -5.90
CA ARG A 116 20.30 -18.39 -6.32
C ARG A 116 21.35 -18.53 -7.45
N SER A 117 21.27 -19.58 -8.28
CA SER A 117 22.32 -19.89 -9.27
C SER A 117 21.95 -19.59 -10.73
N SER A 118 20.66 -19.56 -11.08
CA SER A 118 20.21 -19.36 -12.47
C SER A 118 20.21 -17.88 -12.87
N VAL A 119 21.41 -17.32 -13.08
CA VAL A 119 21.59 -15.89 -13.42
C VAL A 119 20.94 -15.54 -14.77
N ASP A 120 20.97 -16.48 -15.74
CA ASP A 120 20.34 -16.28 -17.05
C ASP A 120 18.82 -16.14 -16.94
N PHE A 121 18.19 -16.98 -16.11
CA PHE A 121 16.76 -16.85 -15.82
C PHE A 121 16.45 -15.50 -15.19
N HIS A 122 17.22 -15.12 -14.16
CA HIS A 122 17.05 -13.85 -13.47
C HIS A 122 17.12 -12.68 -14.46
N ALA A 123 18.17 -12.61 -15.28
CA ALA A 123 18.32 -11.57 -16.30
C ALA A 123 17.18 -11.56 -17.33
N ASN A 124 16.65 -12.73 -17.69
CA ASN A 124 15.59 -12.87 -18.71
C ASN A 124 14.17 -12.72 -18.16
N LEU A 125 13.97 -12.72 -16.84
CA LEU A 125 12.66 -12.65 -16.21
C LEU A 125 11.77 -11.48 -16.71
N PRO A 126 12.28 -10.24 -16.89
CA PRO A 126 11.49 -9.14 -17.44
C PRO A 126 10.89 -9.47 -18.82
N SER A 127 11.66 -10.16 -19.67
CA SER A 127 11.23 -10.59 -21.00
C SER A 127 10.18 -11.69 -20.94
N LEU A 128 10.29 -12.62 -19.98
CA LEU A 128 9.32 -13.70 -19.76
C LEU A 128 7.94 -13.16 -19.31
N LEU A 129 7.89 -11.97 -18.71
CA LEU A 129 6.64 -11.31 -18.31
C LEU A 129 6.02 -10.46 -19.44
N GLN A 130 6.76 -10.24 -20.53
CA GLN A 130 6.34 -9.44 -21.67
C GLN A 130 5.56 -10.30 -22.67
N VAL A 131 4.38 -9.84 -23.10
CA VAL A 131 3.50 -10.55 -24.05
C VAL A 131 3.30 -9.82 -25.37
N SER A 132 3.55 -8.51 -25.42
CA SER A 132 3.46 -7.73 -26.65
C SER A 132 4.46 -6.58 -26.65
N ASN A 133 4.51 -5.81 -27.74
CA ASN A 133 5.23 -4.54 -27.82
C ASN A 133 4.28 -3.33 -27.87
N ILE A 134 2.98 -3.56 -27.62
CA ILE A 134 1.95 -2.52 -27.71
C ILE A 134 1.84 -1.83 -26.35
N ALA A 135 1.93 -0.49 -26.35
CA ALA A 135 1.82 0.30 -25.13
C ALA A 135 0.45 0.08 -24.44
N GLY A 136 0.47 -0.17 -23.14
CA GLY A 136 -0.73 -0.46 -22.34
C GLY A 136 -1.14 -1.93 -22.34
N SER A 137 -0.51 -2.77 -23.15
CA SER A 137 -0.70 -4.24 -23.15
C SER A 137 0.63 -4.98 -23.25
N LYS A 138 1.74 -4.34 -22.84
CA LYS A 138 3.08 -4.88 -23.03
C LYS A 138 3.33 -6.12 -22.18
N TYR A 139 2.77 -6.15 -20.97
CA TYR A 139 3.00 -7.20 -19.98
C TYR A 139 1.71 -7.93 -19.61
N ASN A 140 1.86 -9.20 -19.22
CA ASN A 140 0.78 -9.95 -18.62
C ASN A 140 0.61 -9.52 -17.16
N THR A 141 -0.39 -8.66 -16.90
CA THR A 141 -0.64 -8.10 -15.56
C THR A 141 -0.99 -9.18 -14.55
N THR A 142 -1.80 -10.17 -14.94
CA THR A 142 -2.20 -11.30 -14.08
C THR A 142 -1.00 -12.13 -13.64
N VAL A 143 -0.09 -12.45 -14.56
CA VAL A 143 1.14 -13.18 -14.25
C VAL A 143 2.09 -12.32 -13.41
N MET A 144 2.24 -11.03 -13.71
CA MET A 144 3.03 -10.09 -12.89
C MET A 144 2.52 -10.05 -11.44
N ASN A 145 1.21 -9.90 -11.26
CA ASN A 145 0.57 -9.91 -9.95
C ASN A 145 0.86 -11.22 -9.20
N ALA A 146 0.69 -12.36 -9.87
CA ALA A 146 0.93 -13.69 -9.29
C ALA A 146 2.40 -13.92 -8.93
N VAL A 147 3.35 -13.52 -9.78
CA VAL A 147 4.79 -13.64 -9.50
C VAL A 147 5.16 -12.81 -8.27
N VAL A 148 4.68 -11.58 -8.16
CA VAL A 148 4.97 -10.70 -7.02
C VAL A 148 4.51 -11.31 -5.70
N ILE A 149 3.25 -11.77 -5.64
CA ILE A 149 2.73 -12.38 -4.41
C ILE A 149 3.41 -13.72 -4.11
N TYR A 150 3.69 -14.53 -5.13
CA TYR A 150 4.35 -15.82 -4.97
C TYR A 150 5.75 -15.67 -4.39
N VAL A 151 6.56 -14.76 -4.94
CA VAL A 151 7.91 -14.46 -4.43
C VAL A 151 7.84 -13.96 -2.99
N GLY A 152 6.90 -13.07 -2.67
CA GLY A 152 6.73 -12.58 -1.29
C GLY A 152 6.32 -13.67 -0.30
N MET A 153 5.37 -14.54 -0.67
CA MET A 153 4.96 -15.68 0.17
C MET A 153 6.14 -16.63 0.44
N ARG A 154 6.91 -16.98 -0.60
CA ARG A 154 8.11 -17.83 -0.46
C ARG A 154 9.18 -17.16 0.40
N ALA A 155 9.35 -15.85 0.30
CA ALA A 155 10.30 -15.10 1.12
C ALA A 155 9.90 -15.11 2.61
N ILE A 156 8.63 -14.86 2.91
CA ILE A 156 8.09 -14.91 4.28
C ILE A 156 8.26 -16.31 4.86
N GLN A 157 7.91 -17.34 4.10
CA GLN A 157 8.12 -18.74 4.48
C GLN A 157 9.59 -19.00 4.83
N ALA A 158 10.54 -18.59 3.97
CA ALA A 158 11.97 -18.80 4.19
C ALA A 158 12.52 -18.04 5.41
N ILE A 159 11.97 -16.87 5.73
CA ILE A 159 12.31 -16.11 6.94
C ILE A 159 11.80 -16.85 8.19
N HIS A 160 10.57 -17.35 8.16
CA HIS A 160 9.97 -18.10 9.27
C HIS A 160 10.67 -19.45 9.51
N GLU A 161 11.07 -20.17 8.46
CA GLU A 161 11.84 -21.42 8.56
C GLU A 161 13.20 -21.22 9.25
N LYS A 162 13.79 -20.02 9.10
CA LYS A 162 15.01 -19.61 9.82
C LYS A 162 14.74 -19.06 11.23
N GLN A 163 13.49 -19.10 11.69
CA GLN A 163 13.06 -18.52 12.97
C GLN A 163 13.40 -17.02 13.10
N GLN A 164 13.35 -16.29 11.99
CA GLN A 164 13.61 -14.86 11.94
C GLN A 164 12.31 -14.06 11.82
N CYS A 165 12.36 -12.77 12.16
CA CYS A 165 11.27 -11.83 11.93
C CYS A 165 11.48 -11.08 10.62
N ILE A 166 10.41 -10.63 10.00
CA ILE A 166 10.48 -9.71 8.85
C ILE A 166 11.06 -8.38 9.34
N THR A 167 12.20 -7.97 8.78
CA THR A 167 12.80 -6.65 8.97
C THR A 167 13.48 -6.22 7.67
N MET A 168 13.91 -4.95 7.59
CA MET A 168 14.70 -4.47 6.44
C MET A 168 15.97 -5.29 6.20
N THR A 169 16.62 -5.78 7.25
CA THR A 169 17.87 -6.54 7.11
C THR A 169 17.64 -7.98 6.70
N THR A 170 16.53 -8.61 7.10
CA THR A 170 16.24 -10.02 6.77
C THR A 170 15.70 -10.19 5.35
N ILE A 171 15.02 -9.17 4.81
CA ILE A 171 14.54 -9.22 3.42
C ILE A 171 15.65 -8.87 2.42
N ALA A 172 16.66 -8.10 2.84
CA ALA A 172 17.75 -7.62 2.00
C ALA A 172 18.69 -8.76 1.56
N HIS A 173 19.31 -8.58 0.38
CA HIS A 173 20.34 -9.48 -0.16
C HIS A 173 19.92 -10.96 -0.28
N THR A 174 18.63 -11.21 -0.46
CA THR A 174 18.06 -12.55 -0.68
C THR A 174 17.73 -12.78 -2.15
N ALA A 175 17.64 -14.04 -2.59
CA ALA A 175 17.17 -14.38 -3.95
C ALA A 175 15.79 -13.79 -4.25
N TYR A 176 14.93 -13.65 -3.23
CA TYR A 176 13.61 -13.02 -3.36
C TYR A 176 13.71 -11.52 -3.67
N MET A 177 14.59 -10.80 -2.96
CA MET A 177 14.81 -9.38 -3.21
C MET A 177 15.52 -9.12 -4.54
N ASP A 178 16.42 -10.02 -4.96
CA ASP A 178 17.09 -9.94 -6.26
C ASP A 178 16.06 -9.88 -7.40
N ILE A 179 14.95 -10.64 -7.30
CA ILE A 179 13.85 -10.60 -8.26
C ILE A 179 13.21 -9.21 -8.32
N PHE A 180 12.85 -8.64 -7.17
CA PHE A 180 12.21 -7.32 -7.11
C PHE A 180 13.13 -6.20 -7.60
N GLN A 181 14.41 -6.23 -7.21
CA GLN A 181 15.40 -5.24 -7.65
C GLN A 181 15.63 -5.31 -9.16
N ASN A 182 15.79 -6.52 -9.72
CA ASN A 182 15.95 -6.68 -11.15
C ASN A 182 14.73 -6.22 -11.93
N LEU A 183 13.52 -6.59 -11.51
CA LEU A 183 12.30 -6.10 -12.15
C LEU A 183 12.18 -4.57 -12.05
N ALA A 184 12.53 -3.99 -10.90
CA ALA A 184 12.51 -2.54 -10.70
C ALA A 184 13.52 -1.79 -11.59
N VAL A 185 14.68 -2.38 -11.91
CA VAL A 185 15.69 -1.75 -12.76
C VAL A 185 15.44 -2.02 -14.25
N SER A 186 15.14 -3.27 -14.61
CA SER A 186 15.11 -3.76 -15.98
C SER A 186 13.79 -3.51 -16.71
N LEU A 187 12.66 -3.37 -16.00
CA LEU A 187 11.39 -3.07 -16.63
C LEU A 187 11.34 -1.61 -17.11
N CYS A 188 10.65 -1.38 -18.23
CA CYS A 188 10.30 -0.03 -18.66
C CYS A 188 9.25 0.60 -17.72
N THR A 189 8.96 1.89 -17.93
CA THR A 189 7.97 2.67 -17.15
C THR A 189 6.64 1.95 -16.93
N GLU A 190 6.08 1.31 -17.97
CA GLU A 190 4.82 0.55 -17.89
C GLU A 190 4.98 -0.68 -16.99
N GLY A 191 6.04 -1.45 -17.16
CA GLY A 191 6.30 -2.65 -16.36
C GLY A 191 6.56 -2.30 -14.89
N ARG A 192 7.33 -1.24 -14.61
CA ARG A 192 7.54 -0.75 -13.24
C ARG A 192 6.24 -0.29 -12.59
N TYR A 193 5.37 0.38 -13.36
CA TYR A 193 4.05 0.78 -12.86
C TYR A 193 3.21 -0.43 -12.44
N LEU A 194 3.21 -1.49 -13.24
CA LEU A 194 2.51 -2.74 -12.91
C LEU A 194 3.14 -3.46 -11.71
N LEU A 195 4.47 -3.57 -11.67
CA LEU A 195 5.23 -4.17 -10.56
C LEU A 195 4.90 -3.50 -9.22
N PHE A 196 5.07 -2.18 -9.14
CA PHE A 196 4.84 -1.44 -7.91
C PHE A 196 3.35 -1.41 -7.53
N ASN A 197 2.43 -1.45 -8.50
CA ASN A 197 1.02 -1.65 -8.22
C ASN A 197 0.73 -3.04 -7.63
N ALA A 198 1.36 -4.09 -8.15
CA ALA A 198 1.22 -5.45 -7.65
C ALA A 198 1.73 -5.56 -6.20
N ILE A 199 2.84 -4.90 -5.87
CA ILE A 199 3.35 -4.81 -4.51
C ILE A 199 2.41 -3.98 -3.62
N ALA A 200 1.98 -2.80 -4.08
CA ALA A 200 1.09 -1.91 -3.34
C ALA A 200 -0.29 -2.55 -3.05
N ASN A 201 -0.75 -3.50 -3.88
CA ASN A 201 -1.97 -4.26 -3.63
C ASN A 201 -1.89 -5.13 -2.36
N GLN A 202 -0.68 -5.42 -1.88
CA GLN A 202 -0.48 -6.22 -0.67
C GLN A 202 -0.46 -5.36 0.61
N LEU A 203 -0.47 -4.04 0.48
CA LEU A 203 -0.48 -3.08 1.58
C LEU A 203 -1.91 -2.89 2.15
N ARG A 204 -2.43 -3.91 2.84
CA ARG A 204 -3.82 -3.99 3.31
C ARG A 204 -3.89 -3.82 4.83
N TYR A 205 -4.66 -4.63 5.54
CA TYR A 205 -4.70 -4.62 7.00
C TYR A 205 -3.44 -5.24 7.62
N PRO A 206 -3.18 -5.13 8.93
CA PRO A 206 -2.04 -5.78 9.58
C PRO A 206 -1.99 -7.30 9.33
N ASN A 207 -0.97 -7.74 8.59
CA ASN A 207 -0.65 -9.14 8.30
C ASN A 207 0.79 -9.24 7.79
N SER A 208 1.35 -10.46 7.74
CA SER A 208 2.75 -10.69 7.32
C SER A 208 3.05 -10.24 5.90
N HIS A 209 2.10 -10.35 4.97
CA HIS A 209 2.29 -9.88 3.59
C HIS A 209 2.38 -8.35 3.56
N THR A 210 1.47 -7.66 4.24
CA THR A 210 1.49 -6.20 4.35
C THR A 210 2.79 -5.71 4.97
N HIS A 211 3.30 -6.39 6.00
CA HIS A 211 4.60 -6.08 6.58
C HIS A 211 5.73 -6.26 5.57
N TYR A 212 5.84 -7.46 4.98
CA TYR A 212 6.90 -7.79 4.02
C TYR A 212 6.94 -6.81 2.84
N PHE A 213 5.80 -6.58 2.19
CA PHE A 213 5.72 -5.72 1.01
C PHE A 213 5.86 -4.23 1.34
N SER A 214 5.50 -3.80 2.56
CA SER A 214 5.85 -2.46 3.05
C SER A 214 7.37 -2.30 3.11
N CYS A 215 8.06 -3.24 3.76
CA CYS A 215 9.52 -3.24 3.80
C CYS A 215 10.13 -3.36 2.40
N THR A 216 9.57 -4.17 1.50
CA THR A 216 10.04 -4.28 0.11
C THR A 216 9.98 -2.95 -0.63
N LEU A 217 8.86 -2.21 -0.58
CA LEU A 217 8.76 -0.91 -1.26
C LEU A 217 9.73 0.12 -0.68
N LEU A 218 9.83 0.17 0.64
CA LEU A 218 10.74 1.09 1.32
C LEU A 218 12.21 0.75 1.01
N TYR A 219 12.56 -0.53 0.95
CA TYR A 219 13.90 -0.99 0.57
C TYR A 219 14.23 -0.64 -0.89
N LEU A 220 13.30 -0.89 -1.81
CA LEU A 220 13.46 -0.51 -3.23
C LEU A 220 13.59 1.01 -3.41
N PHE A 221 12.89 1.81 -2.59
CA PHE A 221 13.05 3.27 -2.58
C PHE A 221 14.44 3.69 -2.08
N LEU A 222 14.91 3.07 -1.00
CA LEU A 222 16.19 3.39 -0.36
C LEU A 222 17.39 3.01 -1.24
N GLU A 223 17.35 1.83 -1.86
CA GLU A 223 18.43 1.27 -2.69
C GLU A 223 18.31 1.64 -4.18
N ALA A 224 17.38 2.51 -4.54
CA ALA A 224 17.21 2.94 -5.92
C ALA A 224 18.42 3.76 -6.40
N ASN A 225 19.06 3.30 -7.47
CA ASN A 225 20.15 4.03 -8.13
C ASN A 225 19.66 5.20 -9.02
N THR A 226 18.35 5.32 -9.23
CA THR A 226 17.76 6.34 -10.10
C THR A 226 16.50 6.93 -9.48
N GLU A 227 16.33 8.25 -9.55
CA GLU A 227 15.15 8.93 -9.02
C GLU A 227 13.85 8.49 -9.69
N VAL A 228 13.90 7.96 -10.92
CA VAL A 228 12.71 7.47 -11.63
C VAL A 228 11.99 6.36 -10.85
N ILE A 229 12.73 5.48 -10.16
CA ILE A 229 12.14 4.42 -9.33
C ILE A 229 11.47 5.03 -8.10
N GLN A 230 12.16 5.96 -7.43
CA GLN A 230 11.66 6.67 -6.24
C GLN A 230 10.41 7.49 -6.56
N GLU A 231 10.40 8.19 -7.70
CA GLU A 231 9.27 8.95 -8.23
C GLU A 231 8.08 8.01 -8.47
N GLN A 232 8.29 6.87 -9.14
CA GLN A 232 7.21 5.93 -9.45
C GLN A 232 6.62 5.26 -8.21
N ILE A 233 7.45 4.87 -7.23
CA ILE A 233 6.98 4.35 -5.94
C ILE A 233 6.12 5.41 -5.24
N THR A 234 6.64 6.63 -5.12
CA THR A 234 5.93 7.75 -4.48
C THR A 234 4.60 8.03 -5.18
N ARG A 235 4.61 8.07 -6.52
CA ARG A 235 3.41 8.29 -7.33
C ARG A 235 2.33 7.24 -7.05
N ILE A 236 2.69 5.96 -6.96
CA ILE A 236 1.73 4.87 -6.76
C ILE A 236 1.12 4.89 -5.36
N LEU A 237 1.94 5.22 -4.34
CA LEU A 237 1.42 5.39 -2.99
C LEU A 237 0.49 6.61 -2.93
N PHE A 238 0.92 7.72 -3.53
CA PHE A 238 0.21 8.99 -3.48
C PHE A 238 -1.08 9.00 -4.30
N GLU A 239 -1.09 8.45 -5.51
CA GLU A 239 -2.29 8.36 -6.35
C GLU A 239 -3.43 7.60 -5.64
N ARG A 240 -3.07 6.60 -4.83
CA ARG A 240 -4.02 5.85 -4.00
C ARG A 240 -4.51 6.63 -2.78
N LEU A 241 -3.72 7.56 -2.25
CA LEU A 241 -4.08 8.36 -1.08
C LEU A 241 -4.91 9.60 -1.43
N VAL A 242 -4.74 10.18 -2.62
CA VAL A 242 -5.56 11.32 -3.08
C VAL A 242 -6.94 10.90 -3.57
N ALA A 243 -7.14 9.61 -3.85
CA ALA A 243 -8.45 9.07 -4.17
C ALA A 243 -9.43 9.18 -2.98
N LEU A 244 -10.72 9.15 -3.30
CA LEU A 244 -11.78 9.12 -2.29
C LEU A 244 -11.61 7.91 -1.36
N ARG A 245 -11.96 8.12 -0.07
CA ARG A 245 -11.97 7.07 0.94
C ARG A 245 -12.82 5.86 0.50
N PRO A 246 -12.51 4.64 0.97
CA PRO A 246 -11.53 4.31 2.02
C PRO A 246 -10.08 4.24 1.53
N HIS A 247 -9.13 4.16 2.47
CA HIS A 247 -7.69 3.99 2.19
C HIS A 247 -7.20 2.72 2.90
N PRO A 248 -6.41 1.85 2.24
CA PRO A 248 -5.85 0.66 2.89
C PRO A 248 -4.91 1.06 4.04
N TRP A 249 -4.97 0.32 5.15
CA TRP A 249 -4.21 0.64 6.35
C TRP A 249 -2.69 0.60 6.11
N GLY A 250 -2.20 -0.45 5.48
CA GLY A 250 -0.80 -0.68 5.17
C GLY A 250 -0.27 0.36 4.19
N LEU A 251 -1.09 0.79 3.24
CA LEU A 251 -0.74 1.87 2.32
C LEU A 251 -0.43 3.17 3.09
N LEU A 252 -1.28 3.53 4.05
CA LEU A 252 -1.04 4.68 4.92
C LEU A 252 0.24 4.50 5.73
N ILE A 253 0.44 3.34 6.35
CA ILE A 253 1.62 3.06 7.16
C ILE A 253 2.91 3.16 6.35
N THR A 254 2.98 2.52 5.18
CA THR A 254 4.14 2.59 4.29
C THR A 254 4.42 4.02 3.86
N PHE A 255 3.38 4.78 3.50
CA PHE A 255 3.56 6.18 3.08
C PHE A 255 3.99 7.08 4.25
N ILE A 256 3.43 6.90 5.44
CA ILE A 256 3.81 7.63 6.65
C ILE A 256 5.27 7.35 7.01
N GLU A 257 5.70 6.10 6.93
CA GLU A 257 7.10 5.72 7.18
C GLU A 257 8.05 6.39 6.18
N LEU A 258 7.69 6.36 4.89
CA LEU A 258 8.48 6.98 3.83
C LEU A 258 8.71 8.49 4.06
N ILE A 259 7.68 9.22 4.50
CA ILE A 259 7.76 10.69 4.69
C ILE A 259 8.35 11.10 6.04
N LYS A 260 8.21 10.27 7.09
CA LYS A 260 8.65 10.61 8.45
C LYS A 260 10.06 10.15 8.76
N ASN A 261 10.47 9.00 8.23
CA ASN A 261 11.78 8.45 8.54
C ASN A 261 12.87 9.20 7.74
N PRO A 262 13.79 9.91 8.42
CA PRO A 262 14.79 10.75 7.76
C PRO A 262 15.77 9.95 6.90
N SER A 263 15.90 8.63 7.10
CA SER A 263 16.76 7.76 6.30
C SER A 263 16.39 7.75 4.83
N TYR A 264 15.11 7.92 4.49
CA TYR A 264 14.68 7.99 3.08
C TYR A 264 14.93 9.36 2.44
N SER A 265 15.25 10.40 3.23
CA SER A 265 15.47 11.76 2.72
C SER A 265 14.37 12.26 1.77
N PHE A 266 13.12 11.78 1.96
CA PHE A 266 12.00 11.98 1.03
C PHE A 266 11.85 13.42 0.54
N TRP A 267 11.83 14.37 1.48
CA TRP A 267 11.64 15.81 1.19
C TRP A 267 12.81 16.49 0.47
N LYS A 268 13.94 15.81 0.27
CA LYS A 268 15.11 16.33 -0.46
C LYS A 268 15.05 16.01 -1.96
N HIS A 269 14.21 15.08 -2.39
CA HIS A 269 14.09 14.72 -3.80
C HIS A 269 13.41 15.81 -4.62
N GLU A 270 13.88 16.01 -5.85
CA GLU A 270 13.38 17.08 -6.73
C GLU A 270 11.92 16.87 -7.12
N PHE A 271 11.51 15.62 -7.37
CA PHE A 271 10.14 15.30 -7.76
C PHE A 271 9.09 15.62 -6.68
N VAL A 272 9.48 15.71 -5.40
CA VAL A 272 8.57 16.11 -4.31
C VAL A 272 8.29 17.62 -4.35
N ARG A 273 9.22 18.41 -4.91
CA ARG A 273 9.17 19.87 -5.01
C ARG A 273 8.89 20.37 -6.43
N CYS A 274 8.54 19.48 -7.35
CA CYS A 274 8.33 19.83 -8.76
C CYS A 274 7.17 20.83 -8.97
N ALA A 275 6.17 20.82 -8.08
CA ALA A 275 5.05 21.74 -8.09
C ALA A 275 4.60 22.09 -6.66
N PRO A 276 4.33 23.37 -6.33
CA PRO A 276 3.83 23.77 -5.01
C PRO A 276 2.55 23.05 -4.58
N GLU A 277 1.69 22.68 -5.52
CA GLU A 277 0.45 21.94 -5.26
C GLU A 277 0.75 20.52 -4.75
N ILE A 278 1.72 19.84 -5.37
CA ILE A 278 2.13 18.48 -4.99
C ILE A 278 2.78 18.51 -3.60
N GLU A 279 3.68 19.46 -3.36
CA GLU A 279 4.31 19.66 -2.06
C GLU A 279 3.28 19.94 -0.96
N ARG A 280 2.30 20.82 -1.22
CA ARG A 280 1.20 21.10 -0.28
C ARG A 280 0.33 19.88 -0.02
N LEU A 281 0.05 19.05 -1.02
CA LEU A 281 -0.73 17.83 -0.82
C LEU A 281 0.04 16.82 0.04
N PHE A 282 1.34 16.63 -0.21
CA PHE A 282 2.19 15.81 0.65
C PHE A 282 2.22 16.34 2.08
N GLN A 283 2.36 17.65 2.25
CA GLN A 283 2.33 18.29 3.56
C GLN A 283 0.95 18.17 4.24
N SER A 284 -0.15 18.19 3.49
CA SER A 284 -1.50 18.01 4.03
C SER A 284 -1.70 16.59 4.55
N VAL A 285 -1.22 15.58 3.82
CA VAL A 285 -1.21 14.19 4.29
C VAL A 285 -0.33 14.08 5.53
N ALA A 286 0.92 14.57 5.47
CA ALA A 286 1.86 14.56 6.59
C ALA A 286 1.30 15.25 7.85
N ASN A 287 0.68 16.43 7.71
CA ASN A 287 0.10 17.19 8.81
C ASN A 287 -1.11 16.49 9.43
N SER A 288 -1.92 15.81 8.60
CA SER A 288 -3.00 14.96 9.11
C SER A 288 -2.45 13.81 9.95
N CYS A 289 -1.25 13.31 9.61
CA CYS A 289 -0.53 12.31 10.40
C CYS A 289 0.14 12.87 11.67
N MET A 290 0.50 14.17 11.69
CA MET A 290 1.25 14.80 12.77
C MET A 290 0.36 15.57 13.78
N GLY A 291 -0.85 15.96 13.39
CA GLY A 291 -1.76 16.84 14.14
C GLY A 291 -2.52 16.19 15.32
N SER A 292 -2.46 14.87 15.48
CA SER A 292 -3.15 14.17 16.59
C SER A 292 -2.56 14.47 17.98
N ASN A 293 -1.39 15.10 18.06
CA ASN A 293 -0.77 15.50 19.33
C ASN A 293 -1.39 16.76 19.98
N ALA A 294 -2.29 17.50 19.30
CA ALA A 294 -2.80 18.77 19.84
C ALA A 294 -4.25 18.74 20.36
N ARG A 295 -5.03 17.68 20.10
CA ARG A 295 -6.46 17.64 20.47
C ARG A 295 -6.79 16.89 21.77
N HIS A 296 -5.81 16.27 22.43
CA HIS A 296 -6.06 15.45 23.62
C HIS A 296 -5.73 16.09 24.97
N ILE A 297 -5.28 17.36 25.01
CA ILE A 297 -4.95 18.03 26.29
C ILE A 297 -6.14 18.80 26.90
N ASN A 298 -7.20 19.11 26.15
CA ASN A 298 -8.30 19.95 26.64
C ASN A 298 -9.63 19.25 26.96
N ALA A 299 -9.63 17.93 27.12
CA ALA A 299 -10.82 17.17 27.51
C ALA A 299 -10.60 16.44 28.85
N ASN A 300 -10.27 17.19 29.91
CA ASN A 300 -10.40 16.72 31.29
C ASN A 300 -10.36 17.90 32.28
N ALA A 301 -11.51 18.54 32.51
CA ALA A 301 -11.86 19.19 33.79
C ALA A 301 -13.38 19.44 33.84
N PRO A 302 -14.03 19.34 35.01
CA PRO A 302 -15.30 18.65 35.15
C PRO A 302 -16.52 19.56 35.17
N HIS A 303 -17.64 18.98 34.75
CA HIS A 303 -19.00 19.40 35.07
C HIS A 303 -19.15 19.72 36.56
N THR A 304 -19.58 20.95 36.88
CA THR A 304 -20.36 21.22 38.09
C THR A 304 -21.72 21.75 37.68
N SER A 305 -22.73 20.92 37.95
CA SER A 305 -24.15 21.21 37.87
C SER A 305 -24.58 21.98 39.12
N GLN A 306 -25.35 23.07 38.97
CA GLN A 306 -26.29 23.54 39.98
C GLN A 306 -27.37 24.44 39.35
N LEU A 307 -28.63 24.05 39.57
CA LEU A 307 -29.86 24.75 39.21
C LEU A 307 -30.17 25.92 40.17
N PRO A 308 -31.01 26.90 39.80
CA PRO A 308 -31.37 28.04 40.63
C PRO A 308 -32.73 27.87 41.33
N ALA A 309 -32.89 28.41 42.56
CA ALA A 309 -34.11 29.10 43.04
C ALA A 309 -34.05 29.48 44.54
N GLY A 310 -34.31 30.76 44.84
CA GLY A 310 -34.99 31.32 46.03
C GLY A 310 -34.38 31.12 47.44
N SER A 311 -34.43 32.04 48.40
CA SER A 311 -35.11 33.33 48.55
C SER A 311 -34.69 34.00 49.87
N SER A 312 -34.39 35.32 49.83
CA SER A 312 -34.65 36.37 50.85
C SER A 312 -33.84 36.42 52.18
N PRO A 313 -33.90 37.51 52.99
CA PRO A 313 -33.49 38.91 52.71
C PRO A 313 -32.69 39.59 53.89
N GLN A 314 -32.33 40.88 53.69
CA GLN A 314 -31.83 41.89 54.68
C GLN A 314 -30.32 41.74 55.06
N THR A 315 -29.49 42.78 55.30
CA THR A 315 -29.69 44.10 55.94
C THR A 315 -28.39 44.94 55.77
N ILE A 316 -28.53 46.21 55.31
CA ILE A 316 -27.92 47.46 55.86
C ILE A 316 -26.38 47.71 55.91
N GLN A 317 -26.01 48.93 55.42
CA GLN A 317 -24.85 49.80 55.72
C GLN A 317 -23.45 49.30 55.29
N GLN A 318 -22.55 50.12 54.71
CA GLN A 318 -22.40 51.57 54.58
C GLN A 318 -21.72 51.88 53.25
#